data_AF-A0A1L8DAN6-F1
#
_entry.id   AF-A0A1L8DAN6-F1
#
_cell.length_a   1.000
_cell.length_b   1.000
_cell.length_c   1.000
_cell.angle_alpha   90.00
_cell.angle_beta   90.00
_cell.angle_gamma   90.00
#
_symmetry.space_group_name_H-M   'P 1'
#
loop_
_entity.id
_entity.type
_entity.pdbx_description
1 polymer ?
#
loop_
_entity_poly.entity_id
_entity_poly.type
_entity_poly.pdbx_seq_one_letter_code
_entity_poly.pdbx_strand_id
1 'polypeptide(L)'
;LPENHNSYFSAVWLHAECYMYRRVRAMFEETGTLREFDYFRKQKKDAFMGSLEAFERLTEKFNEKRMVKTRDELRELFTQLMRVNLWGNRIDLSISLGKIINQNEDPFDSLTTLEEYILADDTNAIWSCIATTDGNIIVDFVCDNAGYELFTDLCLADFLISHNLAAKIRFHVKMIPWFVSDVTPEDFRWTLDALKLSVTATLRDLGCRLSNYIETGHFELIEGEFFWTSPYDFCEMERMKPSIYKMLQQAHLVIFKGDLNYRKLMGDIKWDTTVPFVGAIRTFRPTNLCSLRTVKADVVAGLPPGRADELMAKDPKWMENGEYGVIQFAPM
;
A
#
# COMPACT_ATOMS: atom_id res chain seq x y z
N LEU A 1 16.90 22.77 -6.52
CA LEU A 1 17.48 22.74 -5.16
C LEU A 1 18.47 23.90 -5.05
N PRO A 2 18.63 24.51 -3.85
CA PRO A 2 19.69 25.50 -3.61
C PRO A 2 21.07 24.95 -4.01
N GLU A 3 21.99 25.83 -4.39
CA GLU A 3 23.31 25.44 -4.94
C GLU A 3 24.12 24.55 -3.97
N ASN A 4 23.97 24.74 -2.66
CA ASN A 4 24.66 23.91 -1.64
C ASN A 4 23.94 22.58 -1.31
N HIS A 5 22.72 22.37 -1.83
CA HIS A 5 21.85 21.22 -1.53
C HIS A 5 21.46 20.43 -2.78
N ASN A 6 22.30 20.46 -3.82
CA ASN A 6 22.05 19.80 -5.10
C ASN A 6 22.92 18.56 -5.34
N SER A 7 23.57 18.03 -4.30
CA SER A 7 24.36 16.80 -4.35
C SER A 7 23.65 15.64 -3.65
N TYR A 8 23.98 14.39 -4.00
CA TYR A 8 23.38 13.20 -3.37
C TYR A 8 23.53 13.14 -1.85
N PHE A 9 24.57 13.76 -1.28
CA PHE A 9 24.84 13.75 0.16
C PHE A 9 24.33 15.00 0.89
N SER A 10 23.82 16.01 0.18
CA SER A 10 23.30 17.25 0.78
C SER A 10 21.86 17.60 0.41
N ALA A 11 21.29 16.90 -0.57
CA ALA A 11 19.89 17.02 -0.94
C ALA A 11 18.97 16.33 0.09
N VAL A 12 17.69 16.73 0.10
CA VAL A 12 16.64 16.01 0.83
C VAL A 12 16.57 14.57 0.30
N TRP A 13 16.56 13.59 1.21
CA TRP A 13 16.64 12.16 0.87
C TRP A 13 15.53 11.73 -0.09
N LEU A 14 14.27 12.03 0.21
CA LEU A 14 13.13 11.82 -0.69
C LEU A 14 13.40 12.34 -2.12
N HIS A 15 13.95 13.55 -2.25
CA HIS A 15 14.26 14.12 -3.56
C HIS A 15 15.37 13.35 -4.27
N ALA A 16 16.46 13.02 -3.56
CA ALA A 16 17.60 12.33 -4.13
C ALA A 16 17.23 10.93 -4.65
N GLU A 17 16.42 10.17 -3.91
CA GLU A 17 15.94 8.85 -4.35
C GLU A 17 15.00 8.95 -5.54
N CYS A 18 14.00 9.84 -5.48
CA CYS A 18 13.09 10.08 -6.60
C CYS A 18 13.85 10.49 -7.87
N TYR A 19 14.86 11.35 -7.71
CA TYR A 19 15.71 11.80 -8.80
C TYR A 19 16.50 10.64 -9.42
N MET A 20 17.03 9.72 -8.62
CA MET A 20 17.74 8.54 -9.10
C MET A 20 16.86 7.70 -10.03
N TYR A 21 15.65 7.31 -9.60
CA TYR A 21 14.74 6.53 -10.45
C TYR A 21 14.31 7.30 -11.70
N ARG A 22 14.07 8.61 -11.60
CA ARG A 22 13.76 9.44 -12.78
C ARG A 22 14.92 9.48 -13.78
N ARG A 23 16.18 9.51 -13.30
CA ARG A 23 17.39 9.49 -14.13
C ARG A 23 17.59 8.15 -14.81
N VAL A 24 17.34 7.03 -14.12
CA VAL A 24 17.39 5.70 -14.75
C VAL A 24 16.33 5.63 -15.85
N ARG A 25 15.07 6.02 -15.57
CA ARG A 25 14.03 6.08 -16.60
C ARG A 25 14.42 6.95 -17.80
N ALA A 26 15.04 8.11 -17.58
CA ALA A 26 15.50 8.97 -18.67
C ALA A 26 16.48 8.26 -19.60
N MET A 27 17.41 7.46 -19.06
CA MET A 27 18.36 6.69 -19.89
C MET A 27 17.65 5.71 -20.83
N PHE A 28 16.57 5.07 -20.38
CA PHE A 28 15.76 4.17 -21.21
C PHE A 28 14.91 4.93 -22.23
N GLU A 29 14.34 6.09 -21.86
CA GLU A 29 13.53 6.95 -22.75
C GLU A 29 14.29 7.44 -24.00
N GLU A 30 15.61 7.65 -23.86
CA GLU A 30 16.51 8.04 -24.95
C GLU A 30 16.85 6.89 -25.90
N THR A 31 16.56 5.63 -25.53
CA THR A 31 16.81 4.48 -26.41
C THR A 31 15.68 4.28 -27.42
N GLY A 32 16.01 3.77 -28.61
CA GLY A 32 15.01 3.41 -29.62
C GLY A 32 14.27 2.10 -29.34
N THR A 33 14.91 1.15 -28.65
CA THR A 33 14.40 -0.22 -28.47
C THR A 33 13.96 -0.55 -27.04
N LEU A 34 14.40 0.21 -26.04
CA LEU A 34 14.14 -0.08 -24.62
C LEU A 34 13.30 1.00 -23.92
N ARG A 35 12.71 1.95 -24.67
CA ARG A 35 11.92 3.06 -24.11
C ARG A 35 10.82 2.61 -23.14
N GLU A 36 10.10 1.56 -23.49
CA GLU A 36 9.03 0.98 -22.66
C GLU A 36 9.49 -0.23 -21.84
N PHE A 37 10.79 -0.51 -21.80
CA PHE A 37 11.31 -1.63 -21.03
C PHE A 37 11.25 -1.32 -19.54
N ASP A 38 10.57 -2.19 -18.81
CA ASP A 38 10.59 -2.18 -17.35
C ASP A 38 11.69 -3.13 -16.86
N TYR A 39 12.77 -2.52 -16.39
CA TYR A 39 13.97 -3.20 -15.89
C TYR A 39 13.78 -3.90 -14.53
N PHE A 40 12.63 -3.74 -13.87
CA PHE A 40 12.26 -4.47 -12.67
C PHE A 40 11.17 -5.53 -12.90
N ARG A 41 10.59 -5.58 -14.11
CA ARG A 41 9.48 -6.48 -14.46
C ARG A 41 9.73 -7.93 -14.08
N LYS A 42 10.93 -8.44 -14.38
CA LYS A 42 11.28 -9.84 -14.09
C LYS A 42 11.16 -10.12 -12.59
N GLN A 43 11.76 -9.27 -11.75
CA GLN A 43 11.72 -9.42 -10.30
C GLN A 43 10.28 -9.36 -9.76
N LYS A 44 9.46 -8.42 -10.27
CA LYS A 44 8.05 -8.30 -9.87
C LYS A 44 7.23 -9.55 -10.23
N LYS A 45 7.45 -10.11 -11.44
CA LYS A 45 6.79 -11.35 -11.87
C LYS A 45 7.27 -12.56 -11.09
N ASP A 46 8.58 -12.67 -10.82
CA ASP A 46 9.14 -13.74 -10.00
C ASP A 46 8.54 -13.71 -8.58
N ALA A 47 8.44 -12.53 -7.96
CA ALA A 47 7.83 -12.37 -6.63
C ALA A 47 6.36 -12.79 -6.61
N PHE A 48 5.57 -12.40 -7.63
CA PHE A 48 4.20 -12.87 -7.79
C PHE A 48 4.13 -14.40 -7.92
N MET A 49 4.95 -15.00 -8.79
CA MET A 49 4.93 -16.44 -9.04
C MET A 49 5.37 -17.23 -7.81
N GLY A 50 6.34 -16.72 -7.04
CA GLY A 50 6.78 -17.30 -5.78
C GLY A 50 5.73 -17.26 -4.67
N SER A 51 4.66 -16.48 -4.84
CA SER A 51 3.61 -16.25 -3.85
C SER A 51 2.28 -16.96 -4.14
N LEU A 52 2.18 -17.75 -5.23
CA LEU A 52 0.93 -18.37 -5.67
C LEU A 52 0.26 -19.24 -4.60
N GLU A 53 1.03 -20.04 -3.87
CA GLU A 53 0.50 -20.88 -2.78
C GLU A 53 -0.09 -20.01 -1.66
N ALA A 54 0.57 -18.92 -1.30
CA ALA A 54 0.08 -18.00 -0.28
C ALA A 54 -1.19 -17.25 -0.75
N PHE A 55 -1.30 -16.95 -2.06
CA PHE A 55 -2.52 -16.39 -2.65
C PHE A 55 -3.69 -17.34 -2.54
N GLU A 56 -3.48 -18.61 -2.90
CA GLU A 56 -4.53 -19.62 -2.86
C GLU A 56 -5.07 -19.77 -1.43
N ARG A 57 -4.18 -19.97 -0.45
CA ARG A 57 -4.55 -20.12 0.97
C ARG A 57 -5.30 -18.91 1.51
N LEU A 58 -4.84 -17.69 1.21
CA LEU A 58 -5.53 -16.48 1.64
C LEU A 58 -6.92 -16.40 1.01
N THR A 59 -7.04 -16.74 -0.28
CA THR A 59 -8.32 -16.68 -1.01
C THR A 59 -9.30 -17.73 -0.51
N GLU A 60 -8.87 -18.96 -0.25
CA GLU A 60 -9.70 -20.01 0.34
C GLU A 60 -10.26 -19.57 1.68
N LYS A 61 -9.37 -19.09 2.57
CA LYS A 61 -9.76 -18.63 3.91
C LYS A 61 -10.70 -17.42 3.85
N PHE A 62 -10.47 -16.52 2.91
CA PHE A 62 -11.37 -15.39 2.67
C PHE A 62 -12.75 -15.85 2.17
N ASN A 63 -12.80 -16.83 1.26
CA ASN A 63 -14.04 -17.38 0.73
C ASN A 63 -14.84 -18.17 1.78
N GLU A 64 -14.19 -18.95 2.65
CA GLU A 64 -14.84 -19.59 3.81
C GLU A 64 -15.57 -18.56 4.67
N LYS A 65 -14.92 -17.42 4.88
CA LYS A 65 -15.39 -16.29 5.68
C LYS A 65 -16.34 -15.35 4.92
N ARG A 66 -16.84 -15.72 3.74
CA ARG A 66 -17.70 -14.86 2.90
C ARG A 66 -19.20 -15.11 3.07
N MET A 67 -19.60 -16.22 3.70
CA MET A 67 -21.03 -16.54 3.92
C MET A 67 -21.61 -15.64 5.03
N VAL A 68 -22.82 -15.11 4.78
CA VAL A 68 -23.61 -14.12 5.56
C VAL A 68 -23.05 -13.83 6.95
N LYS A 69 -22.49 -12.64 7.11
CA LYS A 69 -21.85 -12.20 8.35
C LYS A 69 -22.67 -11.13 9.05
N THR A 70 -22.75 -11.28 10.37
CA THR A 70 -23.08 -10.19 11.27
C THR A 70 -22.08 -9.04 11.08
N ARG A 71 -22.46 -7.85 11.54
CA ARG A 71 -21.59 -6.67 11.45
C ARG A 71 -20.28 -6.84 12.24
N ASP A 72 -20.31 -7.58 13.33
CA ASP A 72 -19.11 -7.89 14.12
C ASP A 72 -18.16 -8.83 13.37
N GLU A 73 -18.67 -9.88 12.71
CA GLU A 73 -17.86 -10.81 11.91
C GLU A 73 -17.24 -10.13 10.67
N LEU A 74 -17.89 -9.11 10.12
CA LEU A 74 -17.31 -8.27 9.07
C LEU A 74 -16.20 -7.38 9.61
N ARG A 75 -16.38 -6.80 10.81
CA ARG A 75 -15.33 -6.00 11.47
C ARG A 75 -14.09 -6.85 11.73
N GLU A 76 -14.26 -8.08 12.21
CA GLU A 76 -13.16 -9.00 12.47
C GLU A 76 -12.41 -9.35 11.17
N LEU A 77 -13.15 -9.67 10.10
CA LEU A 77 -12.54 -9.96 8.79
C LEU A 77 -11.83 -8.73 8.21
N PHE A 78 -12.44 -7.54 8.34
CA PHE A 78 -11.80 -6.29 7.94
C PHE A 78 -10.49 -6.08 8.71
N THR A 79 -10.49 -6.30 10.03
CA THR A 79 -9.30 -6.18 10.88
C THR A 79 -8.19 -7.12 10.42
N GLN A 80 -8.54 -8.36 10.09
CA GLN A 80 -7.60 -9.35 9.55
C GLN A 80 -7.04 -8.90 8.19
N LEU A 81 -7.89 -8.43 7.26
CA LEU A 81 -7.46 -7.97 5.94
C LEU A 81 -6.58 -6.72 6.00
N MET A 82 -6.86 -5.79 6.93
CA MET A 82 -6.02 -4.61 7.16
C MET A 82 -4.62 -4.99 7.62
N ARG A 83 -4.50 -5.99 8.50
CA ARG A 83 -3.22 -6.54 8.96
C ARG A 83 -2.48 -7.29 7.86
N VAL A 84 -3.19 -8.07 7.05
CA VAL A 84 -2.61 -8.70 5.85
C VAL A 84 -2.06 -7.63 4.90
N ASN A 85 -2.82 -6.55 4.66
CA ASN A 85 -2.38 -5.42 3.82
C ASN A 85 -1.15 -4.71 4.37
N LEU A 86 -1.07 -4.51 5.68
CA LEU A 86 0.08 -3.91 6.36
C LEU A 86 1.35 -4.75 6.15
N TRP A 87 1.22 -6.06 6.33
CA TRP A 87 2.35 -6.99 6.33
C TRP A 87 2.67 -7.61 4.98
N GLY A 88 1.96 -7.25 3.90
CA GLY A 88 2.17 -7.81 2.57
C GLY A 88 3.64 -7.82 2.14
N ASN A 89 4.34 -6.71 2.39
CA ASN A 89 5.78 -6.58 2.14
C ASN A 89 6.67 -7.51 2.98
N ARG A 90 6.33 -7.70 4.24
CA ARG A 90 7.11 -8.55 5.16
C ARG A 90 6.90 -10.03 4.86
N ILE A 91 5.67 -10.41 4.54
CA ILE A 91 5.29 -11.76 4.15
C ILE A 91 5.98 -12.12 2.83
N ASP A 92 5.94 -11.23 1.82
CA ASP A 92 6.62 -11.42 0.53
C ASP A 92 8.13 -11.68 0.68
N LEU A 93 8.80 -10.89 1.54
CA LEU A 93 10.21 -11.09 1.86
C LEU A 93 10.47 -12.43 2.56
N SER A 94 9.60 -12.85 3.48
CA SER A 94 9.75 -14.14 4.17
C SER A 94 9.62 -15.34 3.21
N ILE A 95 8.66 -15.27 2.29
CA ILE A 95 8.44 -16.26 1.23
C ILE A 95 9.66 -16.29 0.30
N SER A 96 10.11 -15.12 -0.16
CA SER A 96 11.26 -14.98 -1.07
C SER A 96 12.58 -15.50 -0.46
N LEU A 97 12.72 -15.44 0.87
CA LEU A 97 13.88 -15.98 1.60
C LEU A 97 13.75 -17.49 1.92
N GLY A 98 12.71 -18.17 1.43
CA GLY A 98 12.51 -19.60 1.64
C GLY A 98 12.12 -19.97 3.08
N LYS A 99 11.70 -19.00 3.90
CA LYS A 99 11.00 -19.30 5.16
C LYS A 99 9.59 -19.71 4.80
N ILE A 100 9.44 -21.00 4.48
CA ILE A 100 8.16 -21.63 4.17
C ILE A 100 7.18 -21.27 5.29
N ILE A 101 6.10 -20.57 4.95
CA ILE A 101 4.91 -20.51 5.81
C ILE A 101 4.52 -21.96 6.01
N ASN A 102 4.63 -22.44 7.24
CA ASN A 102 4.31 -23.81 7.60
C ASN A 102 2.96 -24.17 6.98
N GLN A 103 2.89 -25.21 6.14
CA GLN A 103 1.72 -25.48 5.27
C GLN A 103 0.41 -25.66 6.06
N ASN A 104 0.51 -25.95 7.36
CA ASN A 104 -0.61 -26.17 8.28
C ASN A 104 -1.05 -24.92 9.08
N GLU A 105 -0.37 -23.77 9.00
CA GLU A 105 -0.66 -22.59 9.83
C GLU A 105 -1.60 -21.60 9.13
N ASP A 106 -2.79 -21.34 9.66
CA ASP A 106 -3.77 -20.38 9.11
C ASP A 106 -3.09 -19.04 8.74
N PRO A 107 -3.30 -18.51 7.52
CA PRO A 107 -2.74 -17.21 7.13
C PRO A 107 -3.07 -16.08 8.10
N PHE A 108 -4.17 -16.18 8.85
CA PHE A 108 -4.54 -15.21 9.88
C PHE A 108 -3.94 -15.52 11.26
N ASP A 109 -3.61 -16.77 11.59
CA ASP A 109 -2.99 -17.11 12.87
C ASP A 109 -1.58 -16.54 12.95
N SER A 110 -0.83 -16.58 11.84
CA SER A 110 0.50 -15.95 11.78
C SER A 110 0.46 -14.44 12.05
N LEU A 111 -0.66 -13.76 11.78
CA LEU A 111 -0.83 -12.33 12.06
C LEU A 111 -1.00 -12.03 13.54
N THR A 112 -1.50 -12.97 14.34
CA THR A 112 -1.67 -12.77 15.80
C THR A 112 -0.32 -12.56 16.48
N THR A 113 0.71 -13.28 16.02
CA THR A 113 2.09 -13.10 16.49
C THR A 113 2.71 -11.78 16.04
N LEU A 114 2.15 -11.14 15.01
CA LEU A 114 2.61 -9.84 14.51
C LEU A 114 1.90 -8.65 15.17
N GLU A 115 0.90 -8.88 16.02
CA GLU A 115 0.16 -7.80 16.70
C GLU A 115 1.08 -6.94 17.57
N GLU A 116 2.04 -7.56 18.27
CA GLU A 116 2.99 -6.83 19.14
C GLU A 116 3.93 -5.89 18.35
N TYR A 117 4.04 -6.08 17.04
CA TYR A 117 4.86 -5.29 16.13
C TYR A 117 4.10 -4.11 15.51
N ILE A 118 2.79 -3.98 15.78
CA ILE A 118 2.00 -2.83 15.33
C ILE A 118 2.10 -1.73 16.40
N LEU A 119 2.80 -0.64 16.08
CA LEU A 119 3.11 0.43 17.04
C LEU A 119 1.96 1.42 17.24
N ALA A 120 1.06 1.53 16.26
CA ALA A 120 -0.18 2.29 16.31
C ALA A 120 -1.22 1.57 15.45
N ASP A 121 -2.42 1.34 15.99
CA ASP A 121 -3.48 0.59 15.32
C ASP A 121 -4.84 1.32 15.40
N ASP A 122 -5.12 2.11 14.36
CA ASP A 122 -6.38 2.83 14.20
C ASP A 122 -7.43 2.04 13.39
N THR A 123 -7.28 0.72 13.23
CA THR A 123 -8.19 -0.12 12.42
C THR A 123 -9.66 0.05 12.80
N ASN A 124 -9.96 0.18 14.11
CA ASN A 124 -11.33 0.38 14.59
C ASN A 124 -11.93 1.73 14.15
N ALA A 125 -11.12 2.79 14.11
CA ALA A 125 -11.55 4.10 13.63
C ALA A 125 -11.82 4.06 12.11
N ILE A 126 -10.96 3.38 11.35
CA ILE A 126 -11.13 3.18 9.91
C ILE A 126 -12.41 2.37 9.62
N TRP A 127 -12.63 1.27 10.35
CA TRP A 127 -13.87 0.49 10.25
C TRP A 127 -15.10 1.37 10.52
N SER A 128 -15.07 2.17 11.58
CA SER A 128 -16.18 3.07 11.92
C SER A 128 -16.44 4.10 10.82
N CYS A 129 -15.38 4.60 10.17
CA CYS A 129 -15.45 5.54 9.06
C CYS A 129 -16.18 4.95 7.84
N ILE A 130 -15.91 3.69 7.46
CA ILE A 130 -16.52 3.07 6.27
C ILE A 130 -17.88 2.44 6.57
N ALA A 131 -18.00 1.79 7.72
CA ALA A 131 -19.10 0.87 7.98
C ALA A 131 -20.39 1.61 8.34
N THR A 132 -20.31 2.88 8.75
CA THR A 132 -21.47 3.73 9.08
C THR A 132 -22.13 4.38 7.87
N THR A 133 -21.57 4.18 6.67
CA THR A 133 -22.10 4.71 5.41
C THR A 133 -23.18 3.79 4.82
N ASP A 134 -23.86 4.26 3.78
CA ASP A 134 -24.79 3.44 2.97
C ASP A 134 -24.07 2.54 1.94
N GLY A 135 -22.73 2.51 1.97
CA GLY A 135 -21.90 1.78 1.03
C GLY A 135 -21.70 2.51 -0.31
N ASN A 136 -22.40 3.61 -0.58
CA ASN A 136 -22.27 4.38 -1.81
C ASN A 136 -21.10 5.38 -1.75
N ILE A 137 -19.93 4.86 -1.41
CA ILE A 137 -18.70 5.63 -1.25
C ILE A 137 -17.61 5.20 -2.23
N ILE A 138 -16.66 6.10 -2.46
CA ILE A 138 -15.43 5.83 -3.20
C ILE A 138 -14.29 5.63 -2.21
N VAL A 139 -13.54 4.54 -2.35
CA VAL A 139 -12.30 4.31 -1.60
C VAL A 139 -11.12 4.29 -2.56
N ASP A 140 -10.08 5.06 -2.25
CA ASP A 140 -8.88 5.13 -3.07
C ASP A 140 -7.75 4.33 -2.43
N PHE A 141 -6.99 3.60 -3.24
CA PHE A 141 -5.74 2.98 -2.86
C PHE A 141 -4.61 3.72 -3.57
N VAL A 142 -3.67 4.28 -2.80
CA VAL A 142 -2.39 4.75 -3.33
C VAL A 142 -1.39 3.63 -3.11
N CYS A 143 -1.17 2.85 -4.17
CA CYS A 143 -0.46 1.57 -4.09
C CYS A 143 1.05 1.75 -3.88
N ASP A 144 1.66 0.72 -3.29
CA ASP A 144 3.11 0.55 -3.14
C ASP A 144 3.58 -0.53 -4.11
N ASN A 145 3.85 -1.76 -3.64
CA ASN A 145 4.47 -2.80 -4.46
C ASN A 145 3.49 -3.68 -5.25
N ALA A 146 3.97 -4.18 -6.39
CA ALA A 146 3.37 -5.30 -7.10
C ALA A 146 3.57 -6.62 -6.33
N GLY A 147 3.18 -7.76 -6.93
CA GLY A 147 3.35 -9.06 -6.29
C GLY A 147 2.36 -9.27 -5.14
N TYR A 148 2.86 -9.75 -3.99
CA TYR A 148 1.98 -10.11 -2.87
C TYR A 148 1.25 -8.91 -2.28
N GLU A 149 1.89 -7.74 -2.19
CA GLU A 149 1.24 -6.56 -1.62
C GLU A 149 0.02 -6.13 -2.46
N LEU A 150 0.19 -5.95 -3.77
CA LEU A 150 -0.94 -5.64 -4.67
C LEU A 150 -2.04 -6.69 -4.60
N PHE A 151 -1.70 -7.98 -4.49
CA PHE A 151 -2.69 -9.02 -4.33
C PHE A 151 -3.53 -8.83 -3.06
N THR A 152 -2.90 -8.49 -1.93
CA THR A 152 -3.61 -8.21 -0.69
C THR A 152 -4.47 -6.94 -0.79
N ASP A 153 -4.03 -5.91 -1.50
CA ASP A 153 -4.82 -4.70 -1.79
C ASP A 153 -6.10 -5.09 -2.55
N LEU A 154 -5.98 -5.93 -3.58
CA LEU A 154 -7.09 -6.43 -4.38
C LEU A 154 -8.07 -7.29 -3.55
N CYS A 155 -7.58 -8.10 -2.62
CA CYS A 155 -8.44 -8.86 -1.69
C CYS A 155 -9.25 -7.94 -0.77
N LEU A 156 -8.62 -6.89 -0.21
CA LEU A 156 -9.33 -5.90 0.61
C LEU A 156 -10.36 -5.13 -0.23
N ALA A 157 -10.02 -4.77 -1.47
CA ALA A 157 -10.94 -4.11 -2.37
C ALA A 157 -12.13 -5.01 -2.77
N ASP A 158 -11.92 -6.30 -3.05
CA ASP A 158 -13.01 -7.28 -3.27
C ASP A 158 -13.90 -7.38 -2.02
N PHE A 159 -13.31 -7.41 -0.82
CA PHE A 159 -14.07 -7.39 0.43
C PHE A 159 -14.99 -6.17 0.54
N LEU A 160 -14.46 -4.96 0.25
CA LEU A 160 -15.23 -3.73 0.34
C LEU A 160 -16.40 -3.70 -0.66
N ILE A 161 -16.18 -4.11 -1.91
CA ILE A 161 -17.26 -4.16 -2.92
C ILE A 161 -18.26 -5.28 -2.60
N SER A 162 -17.79 -6.50 -2.32
CA SER A 162 -18.67 -7.67 -2.16
C SER A 162 -19.58 -7.62 -0.92
N HIS A 163 -19.26 -6.76 0.06
CA HIS A 163 -20.07 -6.55 1.25
C HIS A 163 -20.78 -5.19 1.28
N ASN A 164 -20.86 -4.50 0.13
CA ASN A 164 -21.49 -3.18 -0.01
C ASN A 164 -20.94 -2.15 1.00
N LEU A 165 -19.63 -2.18 1.27
CA LEU A 165 -18.94 -1.18 2.09
C LEU A 165 -18.36 -0.05 1.23
N ALA A 166 -18.23 -0.27 -0.08
CA ALA A 166 -17.91 0.74 -1.07
C ALA A 166 -18.63 0.43 -2.39
N ALA A 167 -18.97 1.46 -3.16
CA ALA A 167 -19.52 1.32 -4.49
C ALA A 167 -18.43 1.34 -5.55
N LYS A 168 -17.31 2.02 -5.25
CA LYS A 168 -16.18 2.15 -6.18
C LYS A 168 -14.84 2.17 -5.45
N ILE A 169 -13.87 1.48 -6.04
CA ILE A 169 -12.46 1.50 -5.63
C ILE A 169 -11.63 2.10 -6.75
N ARG A 170 -10.76 3.07 -6.43
CA ARG A 170 -9.80 3.63 -7.40
C ARG A 170 -8.37 3.28 -6.99
N PHE A 171 -7.60 2.71 -7.91
CA PHE A 171 -6.20 2.33 -7.68
C PHE A 171 -5.27 3.34 -8.35
N HIS A 172 -4.45 4.03 -7.56
CA HIS A 172 -3.44 4.97 -8.03
C HIS A 172 -2.08 4.26 -8.08
N VAL A 173 -1.51 4.16 -9.27
CA VAL A 173 -0.26 3.42 -9.55
C VAL A 173 0.84 4.34 -10.10
N LYS A 174 2.08 3.85 -10.15
CA LYS A 174 3.23 4.63 -10.63
C LYS A 174 3.34 4.58 -12.16
N MET A 175 3.66 5.71 -12.78
CA MET A 175 3.69 5.83 -14.26
C MET A 175 4.95 5.27 -14.92
N ILE A 176 5.99 5.00 -14.15
CA ILE A 176 7.27 4.49 -14.64
C ILE A 176 7.76 3.41 -13.68
N PRO A 177 8.71 2.54 -14.06
CA PRO A 177 9.41 1.69 -13.12
C PRO A 177 9.99 2.56 -11.98
N TRP A 178 9.53 2.30 -10.76
CA TRP A 178 9.70 3.18 -9.63
C TRP A 178 9.99 2.34 -8.39
N PHE A 179 10.96 2.75 -7.57
CA PHE A 179 11.29 2.11 -6.29
C PHE A 179 11.36 0.56 -6.34
N VAL A 180 11.93 0.05 -7.44
CA VAL A 180 12.09 -1.39 -7.74
C VAL A 180 10.75 -2.09 -7.97
N SER A 181 9.95 -2.24 -6.92
CA SER A 181 8.78 -3.10 -6.90
C SER A 181 7.46 -2.36 -7.04
N ASP A 182 7.44 -1.02 -7.11
CA ASP A 182 6.19 -0.29 -7.18
C ASP A 182 5.34 -0.70 -8.38
N VAL A 183 4.04 -0.82 -8.13
CA VAL A 183 3.06 -1.20 -9.15
C VAL A 183 2.92 -0.11 -10.22
N THR A 184 2.98 -0.54 -11.48
CA THR A 184 2.65 0.27 -12.65
C THR A 184 1.34 -0.22 -13.30
N PRO A 185 0.76 0.52 -14.27
CA PRO A 185 -0.43 0.06 -14.96
C PRO A 185 -0.26 -1.28 -15.69
N GLU A 186 0.96 -1.63 -16.14
CA GLU A 186 1.22 -2.92 -16.76
C GLU A 186 1.24 -4.05 -15.72
N ASP A 187 1.85 -3.82 -14.55
CA ASP A 187 1.88 -4.82 -13.47
C ASP A 187 0.47 -5.13 -12.97
N PHE A 188 -0.35 -4.08 -12.77
CA PHE A 188 -1.74 -4.24 -12.31
C PHE A 188 -2.56 -5.12 -13.27
N ARG A 189 -2.51 -4.82 -14.57
CA ARG A 189 -3.20 -5.59 -15.60
C ARG A 189 -2.66 -7.02 -15.68
N TRP A 190 -1.35 -7.17 -15.68
CA TRP A 190 -0.70 -8.48 -15.71
C TRP A 190 -1.08 -9.33 -14.51
N THR A 191 -1.19 -8.76 -13.30
CA THR A 191 -1.64 -9.47 -12.10
C THR A 191 -3.07 -9.99 -12.27
N LEU A 192 -4.00 -9.19 -12.79
CA LEU A 192 -5.37 -9.65 -13.04
C LEU A 192 -5.43 -10.79 -14.07
N ASP A 193 -4.69 -10.65 -15.17
CA ASP A 193 -4.60 -11.68 -16.21
C ASP A 193 -3.96 -12.96 -15.68
N ALA A 194 -2.90 -12.86 -14.88
CA ALA A 194 -2.23 -14.00 -14.26
C ALA A 194 -3.17 -14.76 -13.31
N LEU A 195 -3.96 -14.05 -12.48
CA LEU A 195 -4.96 -14.68 -11.63
C LEU A 195 -6.05 -15.39 -12.45
N LYS A 196 -6.58 -14.74 -13.50
CA LYS A 196 -7.58 -15.33 -14.41
C LYS A 196 -7.09 -16.58 -15.13
N LEU A 197 -5.80 -16.64 -15.43
CA LEU A 197 -5.16 -17.77 -16.09
C LEU A 197 -4.60 -18.80 -15.11
N SER A 198 -4.83 -18.64 -13.80
CA SER A 198 -4.37 -19.59 -12.80
C SER A 198 -4.92 -21.00 -13.05
N VAL A 199 -4.09 -22.00 -12.79
CA VAL A 199 -4.46 -23.42 -12.83
C VAL A 199 -5.48 -23.76 -11.74
N THR A 200 -5.38 -23.11 -10.59
CA THR A 200 -6.25 -23.35 -9.44
C THR A 200 -7.59 -22.64 -9.62
N ALA A 201 -8.70 -23.34 -9.35
CA ALA A 201 -10.04 -22.78 -9.51
C ALA A 201 -10.25 -21.56 -8.60
N THR A 202 -9.77 -21.64 -7.36
CA THR A 202 -9.87 -20.56 -6.36
C THR A 202 -9.32 -19.23 -6.87
N LEU A 203 -8.09 -19.22 -7.40
CA LEU A 203 -7.47 -17.99 -7.90
C LEU A 203 -8.05 -17.54 -9.23
N ARG A 204 -8.44 -18.49 -10.09
CA ARG A 204 -9.12 -18.19 -11.36
C ARG A 204 -10.46 -17.49 -11.12
N ASP A 205 -11.26 -17.97 -10.18
CA ASP A 205 -12.55 -17.39 -9.83
C ASP A 205 -12.39 -15.98 -9.24
N LEU A 206 -11.38 -15.79 -8.36
CA LEU A 206 -11.01 -14.47 -7.87
C LEU A 206 -10.60 -13.55 -9.02
N GLY A 207 -9.69 -13.98 -9.89
CA GLY A 207 -9.25 -13.20 -11.05
C GLY A 207 -10.40 -12.78 -11.96
N CYS A 208 -11.32 -13.71 -12.28
CA CYS A 208 -12.51 -13.41 -13.07
C CYS A 208 -13.39 -12.34 -12.40
N ARG A 209 -13.61 -12.45 -11.09
CA ARG A 209 -14.40 -11.48 -10.31
C ARG A 209 -13.74 -10.10 -10.27
N LEU A 210 -12.43 -10.02 -10.02
CA LEU A 210 -11.68 -8.77 -9.99
C LEU A 210 -11.68 -8.07 -11.36
N SER A 211 -11.49 -8.81 -12.46
CA SER A 211 -11.61 -8.23 -13.80
C SER A 211 -13.03 -7.77 -14.12
N ASN A 212 -14.05 -8.49 -13.67
CA ASN A 212 -15.43 -8.04 -13.82
C ASN A 212 -15.68 -6.70 -13.10
N TYR A 213 -15.04 -6.43 -11.94
CA TYR A 213 -15.14 -5.12 -11.31
C TYR A 213 -14.52 -3.99 -12.15
N ILE A 214 -13.44 -4.26 -12.89
CA ILE A 214 -12.89 -3.29 -13.85
C ILE A 214 -13.89 -3.04 -14.99
N GLU A 215 -14.43 -4.11 -15.59
CA GLU A 215 -15.37 -4.03 -16.71
C GLU A 215 -16.67 -3.31 -16.34
N THR A 216 -17.14 -3.47 -15.09
CA THR A 216 -18.37 -2.85 -14.57
C THR A 216 -18.13 -1.48 -13.93
N GLY A 217 -16.88 -1.02 -13.81
CA GLY A 217 -16.52 0.27 -13.24
C GLY A 217 -16.53 0.36 -11.72
N HIS A 218 -16.72 -0.76 -11.01
CA HIS A 218 -16.52 -0.84 -9.57
C HIS A 218 -15.06 -0.67 -9.19
N PHE A 219 -14.13 -1.18 -9.99
CA PHE A 219 -12.71 -0.87 -9.90
C PHE A 219 -12.33 0.08 -11.03
N GLU A 220 -11.53 1.08 -10.72
CA GLU A 220 -10.95 2.00 -11.69
C GLU A 220 -9.44 2.10 -11.46
N LEU A 221 -8.66 1.91 -12.51
CA LEU A 221 -7.21 2.12 -12.49
C LEU A 221 -6.92 3.57 -12.89
N ILE A 222 -6.38 4.34 -11.95
CA ILE A 222 -5.93 5.72 -12.20
C ILE A 222 -4.52 5.67 -12.77
N GLU A 223 -4.47 5.72 -14.10
CA GLU A 223 -3.24 5.87 -14.88
C GLU A 223 -3.10 7.28 -15.46
N GLY A 224 -1.90 7.61 -15.93
CA GLY A 224 -1.56 8.93 -16.49
C GLY A 224 -1.05 9.97 -15.50
N GLU A 225 -0.93 9.66 -14.20
CA GLU A 225 -0.55 10.65 -13.19
C GLU A 225 0.92 10.56 -12.73
N PHE A 226 1.72 11.55 -13.13
CA PHE A 226 3.14 11.64 -12.81
C PHE A 226 3.43 12.23 -11.42
N PHE A 227 2.43 12.75 -10.70
CA PHE A 227 2.62 13.25 -9.33
C PHE A 227 3.18 12.16 -8.40
N TRP A 228 2.68 10.94 -8.52
CA TRP A 228 3.11 9.80 -7.71
C TRP A 228 4.59 9.47 -7.88
N THR A 229 5.14 9.73 -9.08
CA THR A 229 6.56 9.55 -9.44
C THR A 229 7.35 10.87 -9.48
N SER A 230 6.79 11.92 -8.88
CA SER A 230 7.49 13.20 -8.69
C SER A 230 8.24 13.22 -7.34
N PRO A 231 9.21 14.13 -7.14
CA PRO A 231 9.90 14.28 -5.85
C PRO A 231 9.08 15.09 -4.83
N TYR A 232 7.87 15.53 -5.18
CA TYR A 232 7.03 16.31 -4.28
C TYR A 232 6.44 15.42 -3.18
N ASP A 233 6.45 15.94 -1.97
CA ASP A 233 5.60 15.43 -0.90
C ASP A 233 4.13 15.78 -1.17
N PHE A 234 3.21 15.19 -0.39
CA PHE A 234 1.79 15.33 -0.68
C PHE A 234 1.19 16.69 -0.31
N CYS A 235 1.83 17.49 0.57
CA CYS A 235 1.35 18.84 0.89
C CYS A 235 1.42 19.77 -0.32
N GLU A 236 2.34 19.49 -1.25
CA GLU A 236 2.45 20.24 -2.50
C GLU A 236 1.42 19.83 -3.56
N MET A 237 0.62 18.78 -3.33
CA MET A 237 -0.30 18.22 -4.34
C MET A 237 -1.35 19.23 -4.80
N GLU A 238 -1.99 19.95 -3.88
CA GLU A 238 -3.01 20.95 -4.23
C GLU A 238 -2.45 22.04 -5.14
N ARG A 239 -1.20 22.46 -4.90
CA ARG A 239 -0.52 23.49 -5.68
C ARG A 239 0.01 22.97 -7.01
N MET A 240 0.65 21.80 -7.01
CA MET A 240 1.36 21.26 -8.16
C MET A 240 0.46 20.49 -9.12
N LYS A 241 -0.55 19.79 -8.59
CA LYS A 241 -1.49 18.93 -9.32
C LYS A 241 -2.90 19.00 -8.71
N PRO A 242 -3.57 20.17 -8.81
CA PRO A 242 -4.90 20.39 -8.23
C PRO A 242 -5.97 19.42 -8.74
N SER A 243 -5.83 18.88 -9.96
CA SER A 243 -6.76 17.88 -10.50
C SER A 243 -6.79 16.59 -9.67
N ILE A 244 -5.63 16.14 -9.19
CA ILE A 244 -5.53 14.92 -8.37
C ILE A 244 -5.99 15.20 -6.95
N TYR A 245 -5.63 16.35 -6.38
CA TYR A 245 -6.15 16.73 -5.07
C TYR A 245 -7.68 16.75 -5.06
N LYS A 246 -8.30 17.35 -6.08
CA LYS A 246 -9.76 17.33 -6.28
C LYS A 246 -10.33 15.94 -6.51
N MET A 247 -9.60 15.05 -7.18
CA MET A 247 -10.00 13.66 -7.33
C MET A 247 -10.03 12.95 -5.98
N LEU A 248 -9.00 13.13 -5.15
CA LEU A 248 -8.95 12.56 -3.79
C LEU A 248 -10.05 13.14 -2.89
N GLN A 249 -10.43 14.41 -3.05
CA GLN A 249 -11.56 15.02 -2.33
C GLN A 249 -12.91 14.35 -2.61
N GLN A 250 -13.04 13.60 -3.71
CA GLN A 250 -14.26 12.83 -4.01
C GLN A 250 -14.29 11.48 -3.28
N ALA A 251 -13.14 11.00 -2.79
CA ALA A 251 -13.09 9.76 -2.02
C ALA A 251 -13.62 9.99 -0.61
N HIS A 252 -14.26 8.98 -0.05
CA HIS A 252 -14.61 8.94 1.38
C HIS A 252 -13.42 8.53 2.24
N LEU A 253 -12.54 7.69 1.70
CA LEU A 253 -11.32 7.22 2.34
C LEU A 253 -10.21 7.03 1.30
N VAL A 254 -8.99 7.47 1.63
CA VAL A 254 -7.76 7.13 0.88
C VAL A 254 -6.85 6.26 1.73
N ILE A 255 -6.48 5.09 1.23
CA ILE A 255 -5.56 4.14 1.84
C ILE A 255 -4.19 4.29 1.19
N PHE A 256 -3.21 4.80 1.94
CA PHE A 256 -1.82 4.93 1.50
C PHE A 256 -1.02 3.71 1.94
N LYS A 257 -0.53 2.93 0.97
CA LYS A 257 0.27 1.73 1.23
C LYS A 257 1.76 2.05 1.31
N GLY A 258 2.47 1.41 2.23
CA GLY A 258 3.93 1.34 2.19
C GLY A 258 4.69 2.56 2.71
N ASP A 259 6.02 2.40 2.74
CA ASP A 259 6.93 3.34 3.40
C ASP A 259 7.11 4.65 2.61
N LEU A 260 7.23 4.59 1.28
CA LEU A 260 7.41 5.79 0.46
C LEU A 260 6.19 6.72 0.52
N ASN A 261 4.98 6.17 0.50
CA ASN A 261 3.78 6.98 0.63
C ASN A 261 3.70 7.64 2.03
N TYR A 262 4.10 6.93 3.09
CA TYR A 262 4.18 7.50 4.44
C TYR A 262 5.21 8.64 4.54
N ARG A 263 6.39 8.45 3.95
CA ARG A 263 7.41 9.50 3.84
C ARG A 263 6.87 10.72 3.09
N LYS A 264 6.17 10.53 1.97
CA LYS A 264 5.53 11.62 1.22
C LYS A 264 4.37 12.30 1.96
N LEU A 265 3.61 11.57 2.77
CA LEU A 265 2.59 12.17 3.65
C LEU A 265 3.24 13.13 4.66
N MET A 266 4.33 12.70 5.28
CA MET A 266 4.99 13.44 6.37
C MET A 266 6.13 14.36 5.91
N GLY A 267 6.34 14.48 4.60
CA GLY A 267 7.38 15.33 4.00
C GLY A 267 8.81 14.83 4.18
N ASP A 268 9.00 13.57 4.61
CA ASP A 268 10.31 12.97 4.94
C ASP A 268 11.08 13.80 6.00
N ILE A 269 10.33 14.43 6.92
CA ILE A 269 10.85 15.27 8.00
C ILE A 269 11.11 14.41 9.24
N LYS A 270 12.21 14.70 9.96
CA LYS A 270 12.49 14.12 11.27
C LYS A 270 11.59 14.73 12.34
N TRP A 271 10.38 14.19 12.47
CA TRP A 271 9.41 14.58 13.49
C TRP A 271 9.84 14.04 14.87
N ASP A 272 9.42 14.74 15.93
CA ASP A 272 9.34 14.10 17.24
C ASP A 272 8.28 12.99 17.16
N THR A 273 8.64 11.78 17.60
CA THR A 273 7.82 10.58 17.40
C THR A 273 6.46 10.65 18.09
N THR A 274 6.29 11.55 19.06
CA THR A 274 5.05 11.77 19.79
C THR A 274 4.12 12.80 19.15
N VAL A 275 4.58 13.54 18.12
CA VAL A 275 3.73 14.46 17.35
C VAL A 275 2.54 13.67 16.82
N PRO A 276 1.28 14.12 17.01
CA PRO A 276 0.13 13.40 16.48
C PRO A 276 0.23 13.21 14.97
N PHE A 277 -0.12 12.02 14.46
CA PHE A 277 -0.09 11.72 13.02
C PHE A 277 -0.82 12.78 12.19
N VAL A 278 -1.97 13.24 12.68
CA VAL A 278 -2.74 14.35 12.10
C VAL A 278 -1.89 15.60 11.92
N GLY A 279 -1.09 15.99 12.92
CA GLY A 279 -0.20 17.15 12.81
C GLY A 279 0.97 16.93 11.86
N ALA A 280 1.53 15.72 11.82
CA ALA A 280 2.73 15.43 11.02
C ALA A 280 2.48 15.41 9.51
N ILE A 281 1.25 15.13 9.05
CA ILE A 281 0.90 15.26 7.62
C ILE A 281 0.53 16.70 7.19
N ARG A 282 0.70 17.67 8.09
CA ARG A 282 0.58 19.11 7.85
C ARG A 282 -0.78 19.48 7.20
N THR A 283 -0.76 20.07 6.01
CA THR A 283 -1.95 20.59 5.32
C THR A 283 -2.58 19.57 4.37
N PHE A 284 -1.97 18.40 4.17
CA PHE A 284 -2.50 17.41 3.24
C PHE A 284 -3.70 16.67 3.83
N ARG A 285 -4.91 17.18 3.57
CA ARG A 285 -6.19 16.63 4.04
C ARG A 285 -7.26 16.74 2.94
N PRO A 286 -7.13 16.02 1.81
CA PRO A 286 -8.16 16.04 0.78
C PRO A 286 -9.46 15.36 1.27
N THR A 287 -9.36 14.35 2.12
CA THR A 287 -10.48 13.59 2.70
C THR A 287 -9.96 12.78 3.90
N ASN A 288 -10.76 11.87 4.46
CA ASN A 288 -10.28 10.90 5.43
C ASN A 288 -9.19 10.03 4.79
N LEU A 289 -8.11 9.78 5.52
CA LEU A 289 -7.05 8.91 5.02
C LEU A 289 -6.55 7.98 6.11
N CYS A 290 -6.06 6.82 5.69
CA CYS A 290 -5.23 5.99 6.53
C CYS A 290 -3.92 5.64 5.83
N SER A 291 -2.90 5.33 6.62
CA SER A 291 -1.66 4.79 6.11
C SER A 291 -1.36 3.44 6.73
N LEU A 292 -1.04 2.48 5.86
CA LEU A 292 -0.64 1.12 6.21
C LEU A 292 0.82 0.97 5.86
N ARG A 293 1.68 1.06 6.87
CA ARG A 293 3.12 1.21 6.65
C ARG A 293 3.93 0.28 7.54
N THR A 294 4.69 -0.60 6.90
CA THR A 294 5.85 -1.24 7.52
C THR A 294 6.98 -0.21 7.63
N VAL A 295 7.60 -0.05 8.81
CA VAL A 295 8.59 0.99 9.09
C VAL A 295 9.95 0.64 8.45
N LYS A 296 10.36 1.43 7.44
CA LYS A 296 11.62 1.26 6.70
C LYS A 296 12.41 2.56 6.51
N ALA A 297 12.06 3.60 7.27
CA ALA A 297 12.70 4.92 7.23
C ALA A 297 12.57 5.67 8.57
N ASP A 298 13.50 6.59 8.80
CA ASP A 298 13.67 7.44 10.01
C ASP A 298 12.59 8.53 10.18
N VAL A 299 11.35 8.23 9.81
CA VAL A 299 10.19 9.10 9.96
C VAL A 299 9.08 8.31 10.63
N VAL A 300 8.56 8.78 11.76
CA VAL A 300 7.42 8.16 12.45
C VAL A 300 6.79 9.21 13.37
N ALA A 301 5.48 9.14 13.54
CA ALA A 301 4.70 10.04 14.38
C ALA A 301 3.59 9.26 15.09
N GLY A 302 2.96 9.88 16.09
CA GLY A 302 1.81 9.34 16.80
C GLY A 302 2.13 8.20 17.77
N LEU A 303 3.38 8.04 18.19
CA LEU A 303 3.77 7.04 19.19
C LEU A 303 3.53 7.55 20.62
N PRO A 304 3.23 6.66 21.58
CA PRO A 304 3.22 7.01 22.99
C PRO A 304 4.59 7.54 23.45
N PRO A 305 4.64 8.48 24.43
CA PRO A 305 5.89 8.92 25.02
C PRO A 305 6.74 7.74 25.53
N GLY A 306 8.06 7.76 25.24
CA GLY A 306 9.01 6.72 25.64
C GLY A 306 9.04 5.48 24.73
N ARG A 307 8.01 5.25 23.89
CA ARG A 307 7.96 4.04 23.05
C ARG A 307 9.11 3.98 22.05
N ALA A 308 9.47 5.11 21.43
CA ALA A 308 10.59 5.16 20.49
C ALA A 308 11.94 4.89 21.19
N ASP A 309 12.11 5.37 22.42
CA ASP A 309 13.33 5.17 23.22
C ASP A 309 13.49 3.69 23.60
N GLU A 310 12.41 3.02 23.99
CA GLU A 310 12.39 1.57 24.25
C GLU A 310 12.84 0.76 23.03
N LEU A 311 12.31 1.09 21.85
CA LEU A 311 12.65 0.42 20.60
C LEU A 311 14.10 0.69 20.19
N MET A 312 14.55 1.94 20.31
CA MET A 312 15.93 2.34 20.05
C MET A 312 16.93 1.62 20.97
N ALA A 313 16.58 1.43 22.25
CA ALA A 313 17.40 0.68 23.20
C ALA A 313 17.46 -0.82 22.88
N LYS A 314 16.38 -1.38 22.33
CA LYS A 314 16.29 -2.80 21.93
C LYS A 314 17.01 -3.09 20.62
N ASP A 315 16.77 -2.27 19.60
CA ASP A 315 17.42 -2.35 18.28
C ASP A 315 17.57 -0.94 17.70
N PRO A 316 18.79 -0.40 17.59
CA PRO A 316 19.04 0.90 16.98
C PRO A 316 18.56 1.03 15.52
N LYS A 317 18.31 -0.10 14.84
CA LYS A 317 17.85 -0.17 13.45
C LYS A 317 16.37 -0.49 13.29
N TRP A 318 15.58 -0.39 14.37
CA TRP A 318 14.15 -0.74 14.34
C TRP A 318 13.34 0.02 13.28
N MET A 319 13.80 1.20 12.85
CA MET A 319 13.17 1.99 11.78
C MET A 319 13.59 1.60 10.37
N GLU A 320 14.64 0.78 10.21
CA GLU A 320 15.22 0.42 8.90
C GLU A 320 14.90 -1.03 8.49
N ASN A 321 14.56 -1.88 9.48
CA ASN A 321 14.55 -3.33 9.31
C ASN A 321 13.20 -3.90 8.84
N GLY A 322 12.13 -3.10 8.82
CA GLY A 322 10.79 -3.54 8.43
C GLY A 322 10.10 -4.48 9.43
N GLU A 323 10.55 -4.55 10.67
CA GLU A 323 9.96 -5.39 11.70
C GLU A 323 8.71 -4.79 12.33
N TYR A 324 8.57 -3.47 12.31
CA TYR A 324 7.43 -2.78 12.92
C TYR A 324 6.48 -2.23 11.87
N GLY A 325 5.23 -2.05 12.25
CA GLY A 325 4.18 -1.51 11.38
C GLY A 325 3.32 -0.47 12.09
N VAL A 326 2.68 0.39 11.32
CA VAL A 326 1.66 1.33 11.81
C VAL A 326 0.44 1.30 10.91
N ILE A 327 -0.73 1.35 11.53
CA ILE A 327 -2.04 1.59 10.90
C ILE A 327 -2.54 2.89 11.51
N GLN A 328 -2.41 4.00 10.78
CA GLN A 328 -2.75 5.32 11.31
C GLN A 328 -3.88 5.95 10.52
N PHE A 329 -4.84 6.53 11.22
CA PHE A 329 -6.01 7.18 10.65
C PHE A 329 -5.96 8.69 10.88
N ALA A 330 -6.42 9.41 9.87
CA ALA A 330 -6.50 10.84 9.83
C ALA A 330 -7.90 11.21 9.30
N PRO A 331 -8.87 11.50 10.20
CA PRO A 331 -10.17 11.97 9.77
C PRO A 331 -10.05 13.36 9.11
N MET A 332 -11.02 13.66 8.25
CA MET A 332 -11.17 14.98 7.63
C MET A 332 -11.54 16.07 8.64
#